data_AF-A0A2T3MUB2-F1
#
_entry.id   AF-A0A2T3MUB2-F1
#
_cell.length_a   1.000
_cell.length_b   1.000
_cell.length_c   1.000
_cell.angle_alpha   90.00
_cell.angle_beta   90.00
_cell.angle_gamma   90.00
#
_symmetry.space_group_name_H-M   'P 1'
#
loop_
_entity.id
_entity.type
_entity.pdbx_description
1 polymer ?
#
loop_
_entity_poly.entity_id
_entity_poly.type
_entity_poly.pdbx_seq_one_letter_code
_entity_poly.pdbx_strand_id
1 'polypeptide(L)'
;MSLELQLQGIYHSFEKALAKQDWETLGALDRKLQRAIPKMKQQPLSVADKQQLQRLNQFYSTMIAEGEREKAQTQQQIKQQECNKEGVLAYLQNS
;
A
#
# COMPACT_ATOMS: atom_id res chain seq x y z
N MET A 1 18.93 -6.76 18.94
CA MET A 1 18.27 -7.09 17.65
C MET A 1 18.97 -6.29 16.56
N SER A 2 19.41 -6.92 15.47
CA SER A 2 20.06 -6.21 14.36
C SER A 2 19.03 -5.47 13.50
N LEU A 3 19.47 -4.37 12.89
CA LEU A 3 18.66 -3.56 11.97
C LEU A 3 18.14 -4.39 10.78
N GLU A 4 18.99 -5.26 10.24
CA GLU A 4 18.66 -6.22 9.21
C GLU A 4 17.42 -7.08 9.53
N LEU A 5 17.37 -7.70 10.71
CA LEU A 5 16.23 -8.53 11.12
C LEU A 5 14.94 -7.71 11.26
N GLN A 6 15.06 -6.45 11.70
CA GLN A 6 13.92 -5.54 11.77
C GLN A 6 13.40 -5.17 10.38
N LEU A 7 14.29 -4.85 9.44
CA LEU A 7 13.92 -4.53 8.06
C LEU A 7 13.30 -5.74 7.35
N GLN A 8 13.83 -6.94 7.57
CA GLN A 8 13.27 -8.18 7.02
C GLN A 8 11.88 -8.48 7.59
N GLY A 9 11.68 -8.29 8.90
CA GLY A 9 10.35 -8.45 9.52
C GLY A 9 9.33 -7.45 8.99
N ILE A 10 9.76 -6.20 8.75
CA ILE A 10 8.92 -5.17 8.13
C ILE A 10 8.55 -5.58 6.70
N TYR A 11 9.53 -6.00 5.89
CA TYR A 11 9.29 -6.47 4.52
C TYR A 11 8.25 -7.60 4.46
N HIS A 12 8.40 -8.61 5.32
CA HIS A 12 7.47 -9.74 5.34
C HIS A 12 6.06 -9.33 5.81
N SER A 13 5.96 -8.31 6.67
CA SER A 13 4.68 -7.75 7.09
C SER A 13 3.99 -7.01 5.94
N PHE A 14 4.77 -6.27 5.14
CA PHE A 14 4.29 -5.61 3.92
C PHE A 14 3.81 -6.62 2.88
N GLU A 15 4.57 -7.69 2.62
CA GLU A 15 4.12 -8.79 1.73
C GLU A 15 2.79 -9.38 2.16
N LYS A 16 2.65 -9.71 3.45
CA LYS A 16 1.41 -10.29 3.99
C LYS A 16 0.23 -9.34 3.90
N ALA A 17 0.43 -8.06 4.18
CA ALA A 17 -0.63 -7.06 4.09
C ALA A 17 -1.04 -6.82 2.63
N LEU A 18 -0.08 -6.77 1.70
CA LEU A 18 -0.36 -6.64 0.27
C LEU A 18 -1.10 -7.86 -0.28
N ALA A 19 -0.69 -9.08 0.08
CA ALA A 19 -1.37 -10.31 -0.33
C ALA A 19 -2.83 -10.39 0.17
N LYS A 20 -3.14 -9.70 1.27
CA LYS A 20 -4.49 -9.60 1.83
C LYS A 20 -5.26 -8.36 1.36
N GLN A 21 -4.64 -7.50 0.54
CA GLN A 21 -5.17 -6.18 0.17
C GLN A 21 -5.59 -5.36 1.41
N ASP A 22 -4.81 -5.48 2.49
CA ASP A 22 -5.06 -4.76 3.74
C ASP A 22 -4.35 -3.41 3.72
N TRP A 23 -4.99 -2.44 3.07
CA TRP A 23 -4.43 -1.11 2.83
C TRP A 23 -4.28 -0.28 4.11
N GLU A 24 -5.12 -0.51 5.13
CA GLU A 24 -4.96 0.12 6.44
C GLU A 24 -3.68 -0.33 7.12
N THR A 25 -3.44 -1.64 7.14
CA THR A 25 -2.21 -2.21 7.70
C THR A 25 -0.98 -1.77 6.91
N LEU A 26 -1.06 -1.71 5.57
CA LEU A 26 0.03 -1.17 4.73
C LEU A 26 0.36 0.29 5.09
N GLY A 27 -0.64 1.15 5.26
CA GLY A 27 -0.44 2.54 5.68
C GLY A 27 0.08 2.69 7.12
N ALA A 28 -0.27 1.77 8.03
CA ALA A 28 0.30 1.74 9.38
C ALA A 28 1.78 1.32 9.37
N LEU A 29 2.13 0.31 8.57
CA LEU A 29 3.51 -0.15 8.39
C LEU A 29 4.39 0.93 7.74
N ASP A 30 3.86 1.66 6.74
CA ASP A 30 4.58 2.76 6.09
C ASP A 30 4.92 3.88 7.09
N ARG A 31 3.93 4.34 7.87
CA ARG A 31 4.17 5.36 8.91
C ARG A 31 5.19 4.90 9.94
N LYS A 32 5.21 3.61 10.29
CA LYS A 32 6.20 3.04 11.21
C LYS A 32 7.60 3.05 10.59
N LEU A 33 7.72 2.69 9.32
CA LEU A 33 9.00 2.73 8.59
C LEU A 33 9.51 4.16 8.45
N GLN A 34 8.67 5.12 8.04
CA GLN A 34 9.05 6.54 7.91
C GLN A 34 9.56 7.14 9.23
N ARG A 35 8.99 6.74 10.37
CA ARG A 35 9.50 7.15 11.70
C ARG A 35 10.82 6.49 12.07
N ALA A 36 11.11 5.31 11.53
CA ALA A 36 12.34 4.57 11.80
C ALA A 36 13.52 5.05 10.93
N ILE A 37 13.27 5.45 9.68
CA ILE A 37 14.30 5.88 8.70
C ILE A 37 15.26 6.95 9.26
N PRO A 38 14.81 8.04 9.93
CA PRO A 38 15.71 9.05 10.47
C PRO A 38 16.68 8.49 11.52
N LYS A 39 16.21 7.57 12.37
CA LYS A 39 17.04 6.91 13.39
C LYS A 39 18.04 5.94 12.75
N MET A 40 17.66 5.28 11.65
CA MET A 40 18.53 4.39 10.89
C MET A 40 19.64 5.16 10.15
N LYS A 41 19.35 6.36 9.63
CA LYS A 41 20.35 7.22 8.98
C LYS A 41 21.44 7.74 9.92
N GLN A 42 21.17 7.77 11.23
CA GLN A 42 22.13 8.21 12.24
C GLN A 42 23.15 7.12 12.61
N GLN A 43 22.94 5.88 12.15
CA GLN A 43 23.84 4.75 12.40
C GLN A 43 24.57 4.36 11.11
N PRO A 44 25.83 3.88 11.19
CA PRO A 44 26.52 3.35 10.03
C PRO A 44 25.79 2.11 9.51
N LEU A 45 25.21 2.23 8.31
CA LEU A 45 24.49 1.15 7.64
C LEU A 45 25.49 0.14 7.05
N SER A 46 25.30 -1.13 7.36
CA SER A 46 26.04 -2.21 6.70
C SER A 46 25.60 -2.37 5.24
N VAL A 47 26.37 -3.13 4.46
CA VAL A 47 25.99 -3.49 3.09
C VAL A 47 24.67 -4.28 3.07
N ALA A 48 24.45 -5.17 4.05
CA ALA A 48 23.23 -5.94 4.19
C ALA A 48 22.00 -5.05 4.45
N ASP A 49 22.14 -4.04 5.33
CA ASP A 49 21.04 -3.09 5.62
C ASP A 49 20.65 -2.30 4.36
N LYS A 50 21.65 -1.86 3.58
CA LYS A 50 21.42 -1.14 2.33
C LYS A 50 20.69 -2.01 1.30
N GLN A 51 21.08 -3.29 1.18
CA GLN A 51 20.40 -4.24 0.29
C GLN A 51 18.93 -4.44 0.69
N GLN A 52 18.63 -4.53 2.00
CA GLN A 52 17.24 -4.68 2.43
C GLN A 52 16.42 -3.41 2.24
N LEU A 53 16.99 -2.24 2.49
CA LEU A 53 16.33 -0.97 2.17
C LEU A 53 16.05 -0.86 0.66
N GLN A 54 16.96 -1.31 -0.20
CA GLN A 54 16.76 -1.31 -1.64
C GLN A 54 15.63 -2.26 -2.06
N ARG A 55 15.55 -3.46 -1.46
CA ARG A 55 14.43 -4.40 -1.69
C ARG A 55 13.10 -3.82 -1.23
N LEU A 56 13.05 -3.17 -0.07
CA LEU A 56 11.87 -2.44 0.39
C LEU A 56 11.47 -1.36 -0.62
N ASN A 57 12.43 -0.58 -1.13
CA ASN A 57 12.15 0.47 -2.10
C ASN A 57 11.59 -0.07 -3.42
N GLN A 58 12.10 -1.20 -3.92
CA GLN A 58 11.53 -1.90 -5.08
C GLN A 58 10.11 -2.42 -4.81
N PHE A 59 9.87 -2.91 -3.59
CA PHE A 59 8.55 -3.36 -3.17
C PHE A 59 7.52 -2.23 -3.14
N TYR A 60 7.92 -1.01 -2.73
CA TYR A 60 7.05 0.17 -2.77
C TYR A 60 6.51 0.47 -4.17
N SER A 61 7.32 0.32 -5.22
CA SER A 61 6.82 0.50 -6.60
C SER A 61 5.72 -0.49 -6.95
N THR A 62 5.83 -1.74 -6.47
CA THR A 62 4.81 -2.77 -6.67
C THR A 62 3.53 -2.44 -5.89
N MET A 63 3.68 -2.02 -4.63
CA MET A 63 2.55 -1.61 -3.78
C MET A 63 1.79 -0.42 -4.37
N ILE A 64 2.50 0.59 -4.91
CA ILE A 64 1.88 1.75 -5.56
C ILE A 64 1.09 1.33 -6.81
N ALA A 65 1.66 0.43 -7.63
CA ALA A 65 0.98 -0.06 -8.82
C ALA A 65 -0.31 -0.81 -8.48
N GLU A 66 -0.28 -1.68 -7.45
CA GLU A 66 -1.48 -2.39 -6.98
C GLU A 66 -2.52 -1.43 -6.36
N GLY A 67 -2.08 -0.42 -5.61
CA GLY A 67 -2.98 0.59 -5.05
C GLY A 67 -3.67 1.45 -6.13
N GLU A 68 -2.95 1.88 -7.16
CA GLU A 68 -3.57 2.61 -8.28
C GLU A 68 -4.53 1.73 -9.09
N ARG A 69 -4.25 0.43 -9.21
CA ARG A 69 -5.16 -0.52 -9.86
C ARG A 69 -6.47 -0.68 -9.09
N GLU A 70 -6.41 -0.85 -7.78
CA GLU A 70 -7.61 -0.98 -6.94
C GLU A 70 -8.43 0.33 -6.93
N LYS A 71 -7.76 1.48 -6.87
CA LYS A 71 -8.40 2.80 -7.00
C LYS A 71 -9.16 2.94 -8.32
N ALA A 72 -8.56 2.53 -9.44
CA ALA A 72 -9.22 2.55 -10.75
C ALA A 72 -10.47 1.66 -10.76
N GLN A 73 -10.38 0.46 -10.18
CA GLN A 73 -11.52 -0.46 -10.04
C GLN A 73 -12.64 0.13 -9.19
N THR A 74 -12.30 0.75 -8.06
CA THR A 74 -13.27 1.40 -7.17
C THR A 74 -13.97 2.57 -7.86
N GLN A 75 -13.23 3.41 -8.59
CA GLN A 75 -13.80 4.50 -9.38
C GLN A 75 -14.76 4.00 -10.46
N GLN A 76 -14.42 2.88 -11.11
CA GLN A 76 -15.31 2.26 -12.10
C GLN A 76 -16.63 1.77 -11.46
N GLN A 77 -16.56 1.15 -10.28
CA GLN A 77 -17.74 0.72 -9.54
C GLN A 77 -18.62 1.88 -9.10
N ILE A 78 -18.03 2.99 -8.63
CA ILE A 78 -18.78 4.21 -8.26
C ILE A 78 -19.53 4.75 -9.48
N LYS A 79 -18.86 4.90 -10.63
CA LYS A 79 -19.50 5.36 -11.87
C LYS A 79 -20.65 4.46 -12.31
N GLN A 80 -20.50 3.14 -12.17
CA GLN A 80 -21.57 2.19 -12.47
C GLN A 80 -22.76 2.37 -11.52
N GLN A 81 -22.51 2.60 -10.22
CA GLN A 81 -23.57 2.88 -9.25
C GLN A 81 -24.29 4.20 -9.53
N GLU A 82 -23.56 5.25 -9.92
CA GLU A 82 -24.13 6.54 -10.33
C GLU A 82 -25.02 6.37 -11.57
N CYS A 83 -24.52 5.70 -12.61
CA CYS A 83 -25.28 5.42 -13.83
C CYS A 83 -26.54 4.58 -13.57
N ASN A 84 -26.44 3.57 -12.70
CA ASN A 84 -27.59 2.75 -12.31
C ASN A 84 -28.64 3.57 -11.52
N LYS A 85 -28.22 4.50 -10.66
CA LYS A 85 -29.13 5.40 -9.95
C LYS A 85 -29.86 6.34 -10.91
N GLU A 86 -29.14 6.92 -11.88
CA GLU A 86 -29.73 7.77 -12.92
C GLU A 86 -30.75 7.00 -13.76
N GLY A 87 -30.41 5.77 -14.17
CA GLY A 87 -31.33 4.91 -14.92
C GLY A 87 -32.61 4.61 -14.13
N VAL A 88 -32.51 4.20 -12.86
CA VAL A 88 -33.68 3.92 -12.01
C VAL A 88 -34.55 5.16 -11.80
N LEU A 89 -33.95 6.34 -11.58
CA LEU A 89 -34.68 7.59 -11.44
C LEU A 89 -35.40 7.98 -12.75
N ALA A 90 -34.77 7.78 -13.91
CA ALA A 90 -35.41 8.03 -15.21
C ALA A 90 -36.60 7.09 -15.46
N TYR A 91 -36.52 5.82 -15.05
CA TYR A 91 -37.63 4.89 -15.12
C TYR A 91 -38.79 5.31 -14.19
N LEU A 92 -38.50 5.74 -12.96
CA LEU A 92 -39.52 6.18 -12.00
C LEU A 92 -40.19 7.52 -12.41
N GLN A 93 -39.51 8.38 -13.16
CA GLN A 93 -40.08 9.64 -13.67
C GLN A 93 -40.90 9.46 -14.97
N ASN A 94 -40.69 8.38 -15.71
CA ASN A 94 -41.43 8.03 -16.93
C ASN A 94 -42.54 6.98 -16.70
N SER A 95 -42.83 6.64 -15.44
CA SER A 95 -43.96 5.79 -15.02
C SER A 95 -45.08 6.66 -14.45
#